data_AF-A0A530ZFI6-F1
#
_entry.id   AF-A0A530ZFI6-F1
#
_cell.length_a   1.000
_cell.length_b   1.000
_cell.length_c   1.000
_cell.angle_alpha   90.00
_cell.angle_beta   90.00
_cell.angle_gamma   90.00
#
_symmetry.space_group_name_H-M   'P 1'
#
loop_
_entity.id
_entity.type
_entity.pdbx_description
1 polymer ?
#
loop_
_entity_poly.entity_id
_entity_poly.type
_entity_poly.pdbx_seq_one_letter_code
_entity_poly.pdbx_strand_id
1 'polypeptide(L)'
;MSIQTPTAPVPDRPKRIVAIDIVRGVALIAMASYHFTWDLEFFGYTDPGLTAFGWWKIYARGIASTFLFLVGVSLYLAHGRQIRWNGFWKRFAMVAGAAIAISVVTRIATPDGFIFFGILHEIALASLLGLAFLRLPALLTLVVAGLVITAPVYLRLEAFDHPWLWWVGLSANNPRSNDYVPLFPWFGAVLAGIAMTKLAAGSGVLARLAELAPGRWANPLVFIGRHSLAFYLIHQPLLIGCMWLFSQIMPAQVETPQVNFLKTCQLSCEQSRDTEFCTSYCVCMLDTLEGEATLDRLYNNDQTAEWKTHLSDLAGMCTAKTDSKLMEEGVK
;
A
#
# COMPACT_ATOMS: atom_id res chain seq x y z
N MET A 1 -46.74 2.45 54.46
CA MET A 1 -46.18 3.56 53.67
C MET A 1 -44.90 3.04 53.02
N SER A 2 -44.98 2.46 51.81
CA SER A 2 -43.80 1.95 51.10
C SER A 2 -43.11 3.09 50.40
N ILE A 3 -41.86 3.34 50.80
CA ILE A 3 -40.99 4.34 50.17
C ILE A 3 -40.55 3.76 48.82
N GLN A 4 -41.08 4.31 47.73
CA GLN A 4 -40.57 4.04 46.39
C GLN A 4 -39.25 4.80 46.23
N THR A 5 -38.13 4.08 46.27
CA THR A 5 -36.82 4.63 45.92
C THR A 5 -36.81 4.93 44.41
N PRO A 6 -36.57 6.18 43.97
CA PRO A 6 -36.47 6.49 42.55
C PRO A 6 -35.29 5.71 41.95
N THR A 7 -35.58 4.85 40.97
CA THR A 7 -34.55 4.21 40.16
C THR A 7 -33.88 5.30 39.31
N ALA A 8 -32.64 5.62 39.63
CA ALA A 8 -31.85 6.54 38.83
C ALA A 8 -31.74 6.02 37.39
N PRO A 9 -31.92 6.88 36.36
CA PRO A 9 -31.81 6.44 34.98
C PRO A 9 -30.41 5.88 34.73
N VAL A 10 -30.35 4.64 34.26
CA VAL A 10 -29.11 4.00 33.81
C VAL A 10 -28.55 4.89 32.68
N PRO A 11 -27.30 5.37 32.76
CA PRO A 11 -26.75 6.22 31.72
C PRO A 11 -26.78 5.47 30.38
N ASP A 12 -27.44 6.09 29.40
CA ASP A 12 -27.58 5.56 28.05
C ASP A 12 -26.20 5.14 27.51
N ARG A 13 -26.12 3.90 27.02
CA ARG A 13 -24.92 3.44 26.31
C ARG A 13 -24.66 4.42 25.17
N PRO A 14 -23.43 4.91 24.98
CA PRO A 14 -23.14 5.87 23.93
C PRO A 14 -23.62 5.32 22.58
N LYS A 15 -24.54 6.05 21.92
CA LYS A 15 -25.11 5.68 20.63
C LYS A 15 -23.99 5.51 19.61
N ARG A 16 -24.02 4.37 18.91
CA ARG A 16 -23.02 4.03 17.89
C ARG A 16 -23.24 4.88 16.65
N ILE A 17 -22.18 5.52 16.15
CA ILE A 17 -22.25 6.41 14.99
C ILE A 17 -22.18 5.57 13.71
N VAL A 18 -23.33 5.30 13.10
CA VAL A 18 -23.45 4.45 11.89
C VAL A 18 -22.67 5.01 10.71
N ALA A 19 -22.59 6.34 10.58
CA ALA A 19 -21.82 7.00 9.53
C ALA A 19 -20.33 6.58 9.50
N ILE A 20 -19.72 6.33 10.67
CA ILE A 20 -18.33 5.87 10.75
C ILE A 20 -18.18 4.46 10.18
N ASP A 21 -19.16 3.58 10.42
CA ASP A 21 -19.13 2.23 9.86
C ASP A 21 -19.27 2.26 8.34
N ILE A 22 -20.11 3.16 7.80
CA ILE A 22 -20.25 3.35 6.35
C ILE A 22 -18.92 3.78 5.74
N VAL A 23 -18.28 4.81 6.31
CA VAL A 23 -16.99 5.31 5.81
C VAL A 23 -15.91 4.21 5.88
N ARG A 24 -15.89 3.41 6.96
CA ARG A 24 -15.01 2.22 7.04
C ARG A 24 -15.32 1.20 5.94
N GLY A 25 -16.60 0.91 5.70
CA GLY A 25 -17.03 -0.01 4.65
C GLY A 25 -16.58 0.45 3.27
N VAL A 26 -16.73 1.74 2.96
CA VAL A 26 -16.25 2.34 1.71
C VAL A 26 -14.72 2.23 1.60
N ALA A 27 -13.98 2.54 2.67
CA ALA A 27 -12.51 2.41 2.68
C ALA A 27 -12.04 0.96 2.43
N LEU A 28 -12.75 -0.04 2.98
CA LEU A 28 -12.48 -1.46 2.77
C LEU A 28 -12.76 -1.90 1.33
N ILE A 29 -13.82 -1.41 0.71
CA ILE A 29 -14.11 -1.68 -0.72
C ILE A 29 -13.02 -1.04 -1.59
N ALA A 30 -12.63 0.21 -1.31
CA ALA A 30 -11.59 0.90 -2.06
C ALA A 30 -10.23 0.16 -1.98
N MET A 31 -9.89 -0.35 -0.79
CA MET A 31 -8.71 -1.21 -0.60
C MET A 31 -8.81 -2.51 -1.41
N ALA A 32 -9.95 -3.19 -1.37
CA ALA A 32 -10.16 -4.41 -2.15
C ALA A 32 -10.06 -4.16 -3.66
N SER A 33 -10.57 -3.02 -4.17
CA SER A 33 -10.41 -2.68 -5.60
C SER A 33 -8.97 -2.36 -5.99
N TYR A 34 -8.19 -1.72 -5.11
CA TYR A 34 -6.75 -1.53 -5.35
C TYR A 34 -6.01 -2.87 -5.41
N HIS A 35 -6.26 -3.75 -4.42
CA HIS A 35 -5.65 -5.07 -4.38
C HIS A 35 -6.06 -5.96 -5.55
N PHE A 36 -7.30 -5.86 -6.03
CA PHE A 36 -7.71 -6.55 -7.25
C PHE A 36 -6.88 -6.11 -8.47
N THR A 37 -6.58 -4.81 -8.61
CA THR A 37 -5.69 -4.33 -9.68
C THR A 37 -4.26 -4.81 -9.49
N TRP A 38 -3.77 -4.86 -8.25
CA TRP A 38 -2.47 -5.45 -7.94
C TRP A 38 -2.43 -6.95 -8.27
N ASP A 39 -3.53 -7.69 -8.04
CA ASP A 39 -3.63 -9.10 -8.40
C ASP A 39 -3.62 -9.29 -9.92
N LEU A 40 -4.31 -8.42 -10.69
CA LEU A 40 -4.21 -8.45 -12.15
C LEU A 40 -2.76 -8.29 -12.63
N GLU A 41 -1.99 -7.40 -12.00
CA GLU A 41 -0.56 -7.23 -12.27
C GLU A 41 0.23 -8.49 -11.86
N PHE A 42 -0.02 -9.03 -10.66
CA PHE A 42 0.65 -10.21 -10.14
C PHE A 42 0.42 -11.46 -11.00
N PHE A 43 -0.77 -11.62 -11.57
CA PHE A 43 -1.11 -12.72 -12.49
C PHE A 43 -0.77 -12.42 -13.96
N GLY A 44 -0.18 -11.26 -14.28
CA GLY A 44 0.30 -10.93 -15.63
C GLY A 44 -0.79 -10.45 -16.60
N TYR A 45 -1.96 -10.03 -16.12
CA TYR A 45 -3.03 -9.46 -16.95
C TYR A 45 -2.86 -7.97 -17.26
N THR A 46 -1.92 -7.30 -16.59
CA THR A 46 -1.60 -5.89 -16.81
C THR A 46 -0.08 -5.69 -16.78
N ASP A 47 0.40 -4.56 -17.31
CA ASP A 47 1.83 -4.23 -17.33
C ASP A 47 2.45 -4.25 -15.91
N PRO A 48 3.66 -4.83 -15.75
CA PRO A 48 4.39 -4.77 -14.49
C PRO A 48 4.63 -3.35 -14.02
N GLY A 49 4.43 -3.11 -12.73
CA GLY A 49 4.60 -1.82 -12.08
C GLY A 49 3.38 -0.90 -12.15
N LEU A 50 2.29 -1.27 -12.84
CA LEU A 50 1.08 -0.43 -13.00
C LEU A 50 0.64 0.21 -11.68
N THR A 51 0.58 -0.58 -10.61
CA THR A 51 0.11 -0.10 -9.30
C THR A 51 1.14 0.73 -8.53
N ALA A 52 2.41 0.69 -8.92
CA ALA A 52 3.52 1.33 -8.21
C ALA A 52 3.72 2.83 -8.55
N PHE A 53 3.11 3.34 -9.62
CA PHE A 53 3.29 4.72 -10.09
C PHE A 53 1.98 5.48 -10.37
N GLY A 54 2.11 6.76 -10.72
CA GLY A 54 1.00 7.61 -11.17
C GLY A 54 -0.16 7.70 -10.18
N TRP A 55 -1.38 7.63 -10.72
CA TRP A 55 -2.61 7.74 -9.94
C TRP A 55 -2.83 6.56 -8.98
N TRP A 56 -2.40 5.35 -9.34
CA TRP A 56 -2.54 4.17 -8.47
C TRP A 56 -1.79 4.33 -7.15
N LYS A 57 -0.58 4.89 -7.19
CA LYS A 57 0.19 5.23 -5.99
C LYS A 57 -0.52 6.25 -5.10
N ILE A 58 -1.16 7.26 -5.70
CA ILE A 58 -1.94 8.27 -4.96
C ILE A 58 -3.19 7.63 -4.34
N TYR A 59 -3.86 6.76 -5.09
CA TYR A 59 -5.03 6.02 -4.64
C TYR A 59 -4.71 5.13 -3.43
N ALA A 60 -3.63 4.34 -3.49
CA ALA A 60 -3.14 3.54 -2.37
C ALA A 60 -2.87 4.40 -1.13
N ARG A 61 -2.22 5.56 -1.31
CA ARG A 61 -1.92 6.49 -0.21
C ARG A 61 -3.19 7.11 0.39
N GLY A 62 -4.18 7.44 -0.43
CA GLY A 62 -5.48 7.93 0.01
C GLY A 62 -6.23 6.88 0.84
N ILE A 63 -6.21 5.63 0.38
CA ILE A 63 -6.80 4.49 1.10
C ILE A 63 -6.12 4.32 2.47
N ALA A 64 -4.80 4.18 2.50
CA ALA A 64 -4.04 3.99 3.74
C ALA A 64 -4.24 5.16 4.74
N SER A 65 -4.21 6.40 4.24
CA SER A 65 -4.48 7.60 5.05
C SER A 65 -5.89 7.57 5.65
N THR A 66 -6.89 7.12 4.88
CA THR A 66 -8.27 6.99 5.36
C THR A 66 -8.38 5.93 6.46
N PHE A 67 -7.75 4.77 6.30
CA PHE A 67 -7.73 3.73 7.34
C PHE A 67 -7.13 4.23 8.65
N LEU A 68 -5.96 4.86 8.57
CA LEU A 68 -5.24 5.35 9.74
C LEU A 68 -5.96 6.53 10.40
N PHE A 69 -6.54 7.43 9.63
CA PHE A 69 -7.43 8.47 10.14
C PHE A 69 -8.60 7.87 10.93
N LEU A 70 -9.29 6.87 10.35
CA LEU A 70 -10.38 6.18 11.04
C LEU A 70 -9.93 5.44 12.28
N VAL A 71 -8.70 4.93 12.33
CA VAL A 71 -8.10 4.34 13.55
C VAL A 71 -8.00 5.40 14.64
N GLY A 72 -7.50 6.60 14.33
CA GLY A 72 -7.45 7.73 15.26
C GLY A 72 -8.83 8.15 15.77
N VAL A 73 -9.81 8.26 14.87
CA VAL A 73 -11.22 8.52 15.22
C VAL A 73 -11.73 7.47 16.21
N SER A 74 -11.50 6.20 15.90
CA SER A 74 -11.94 5.08 16.73
C SER A 74 -11.29 5.06 18.10
N LEU A 75 -10.00 5.40 18.17
CA LEU A 75 -9.24 5.44 19.41
C LEU A 75 -9.80 6.51 20.35
N TYR A 76 -10.05 7.71 19.84
CA TYR A 76 -10.64 8.79 20.64
C TYR A 76 -12.07 8.47 21.09
N LEU A 77 -12.93 7.94 20.21
CA LEU A 77 -14.29 7.57 20.60
C LEU A 77 -14.33 6.46 21.67
N ALA A 78 -13.37 5.52 21.63
CA ALA A 78 -13.32 4.40 22.57
C ALA A 78 -12.67 4.76 23.92
N HIS A 79 -11.69 5.67 23.92
CA HIS A 79 -10.79 5.88 25.07
C HIS A 79 -10.58 7.35 25.45
N GLY A 80 -11.19 8.31 24.74
CA GLY A 80 -10.95 9.75 24.92
C GLY A 80 -11.35 10.30 26.29
N ARG A 81 -12.39 9.74 26.93
CA ARG A 81 -12.79 10.09 28.31
C ARG A 81 -11.99 9.30 29.35
N GLN A 82 -11.95 7.99 29.18
CA GLN A 82 -11.22 7.06 30.05
C GLN A 82 -10.68 5.92 29.20
N ILE A 83 -9.42 5.54 29.44
CA ILE A 83 -8.81 4.40 28.76
C ILE A 83 -9.47 3.12 29.27
N ARG A 84 -10.08 2.37 28.36
CA ARG A 84 -10.76 1.11 28.65
C ARG A 84 -9.78 -0.04 28.38
N TRP A 85 -8.88 -0.29 29.32
CA TRP A 85 -7.74 -1.20 29.16
C TRP A 85 -8.11 -2.60 28.65
N ASN A 86 -9.17 -3.21 29.18
CA ASN A 86 -9.60 -4.55 28.72
C ASN A 86 -10.00 -4.54 27.24
N GLY A 87 -10.74 -3.51 26.80
CA GLY A 87 -11.13 -3.36 25.40
C GLY A 87 -9.95 -2.99 24.50
N PHE A 88 -9.05 -2.13 25.00
CA PHE A 88 -7.83 -1.74 24.31
C PHE A 88 -6.94 -2.95 24.04
N TRP A 89 -6.56 -3.70 25.07
CA TRP A 89 -5.66 -4.85 24.93
C TRP A 89 -6.27 -5.98 24.11
N LYS A 90 -7.57 -6.23 24.21
CA LYS A 90 -8.26 -7.18 23.34
C LYS A 90 -8.09 -6.79 21.87
N ARG A 91 -8.40 -5.54 21.51
CA ARG A 91 -8.26 -5.05 20.13
C ARG A 91 -6.80 -5.05 19.68
N PHE A 92 -5.89 -4.58 20.53
CA PHE A 92 -4.46 -4.54 20.26
C PHE A 92 -3.93 -5.94 19.96
N ALA A 93 -4.21 -6.93 20.81
CA ALA A 93 -3.76 -8.31 20.61
C ALA A 93 -4.31 -8.92 19.32
N MET A 94 -5.58 -8.65 18.98
CA MET A 94 -6.16 -9.09 17.71
C MET A 94 -5.44 -8.51 16.49
N VAL A 95 -5.16 -7.20 16.49
CA VAL A 95 -4.50 -6.53 15.36
C VAL A 95 -3.03 -6.90 15.28
N ALA A 96 -2.31 -6.91 16.40
CA ALA A 96 -0.90 -7.30 16.47
C ALA A 96 -0.70 -8.77 16.07
N GLY A 97 -1.57 -9.67 16.55
CA GLY A 97 -1.56 -11.08 16.14
C GLY A 97 -1.81 -11.25 14.64
N ALA A 98 -2.77 -10.50 14.09
CA ALA A 98 -3.03 -10.48 12.64
C ALA A 98 -1.84 -9.93 11.84
N ALA A 99 -1.17 -8.88 12.32
CA ALA A 99 0.02 -8.31 11.70
C ALA A 99 1.16 -9.35 11.61
N ILE A 100 1.47 -10.01 12.73
CA ILE A 100 2.47 -11.08 12.81
C ILE A 100 2.12 -12.24 11.87
N ALA A 101 0.85 -12.67 11.87
CA ALA A 101 0.39 -13.74 10.99
C ALA A 101 0.61 -13.40 9.50
N ILE A 102 0.30 -12.17 9.10
CA ILE A 102 0.54 -11.68 7.73
C ILE A 102 2.03 -11.67 7.40
N SER A 103 2.90 -11.21 8.31
CA SER A 103 4.35 -11.27 8.10
C SER A 103 4.84 -12.70 7.89
N VAL A 104 4.38 -13.65 8.70
CA VAL A 104 4.75 -15.08 8.59
C VAL A 104 4.27 -15.66 7.26
N VAL A 105 3.00 -15.47 6.91
CA VAL A 105 2.42 -16.00 5.67
C VAL A 105 3.12 -15.41 4.45
N THR A 106 3.34 -14.09 4.42
CA THR A 106 4.00 -13.44 3.28
C THR A 106 5.49 -13.76 3.21
N ARG A 107 6.16 -14.04 4.33
CA ARG A 107 7.56 -14.51 4.30
C ARG A 107 7.72 -15.84 3.58
N ILE A 108 6.69 -16.68 3.60
CA ILE A 108 6.67 -17.98 2.93
C ILE A 108 6.17 -17.82 1.48
N ALA A 109 5.07 -17.09 1.29
CA ALA A 109 4.40 -16.99 -0.02
C ALA A 109 5.06 -15.99 -0.99
N THR A 110 5.67 -14.91 -0.48
CA THR A 110 6.27 -13.82 -1.27
C THR A 110 7.57 -13.33 -0.61
N PRO A 111 8.63 -14.15 -0.52
CA PRO A 111 9.81 -13.87 0.29
C PRO A 111 10.53 -12.56 -0.05
N ASP A 112 10.56 -12.16 -1.33
CA ASP A 112 11.19 -10.92 -1.81
C ASP A 112 10.37 -9.65 -1.53
N GLY A 113 9.09 -9.81 -1.17
CA GLY A 113 8.14 -8.74 -0.90
C GLY A 113 7.47 -8.88 0.47
N PHE A 114 8.01 -9.69 1.38
CA PHE A 114 7.32 -10.03 2.61
C PHE A 114 7.00 -8.79 3.44
N ILE A 115 5.87 -8.82 4.15
CA ILE A 115 5.33 -7.67 4.87
C ILE A 115 5.97 -7.64 6.26
N PHE A 116 7.09 -6.93 6.41
CA PHE A 116 7.75 -6.78 7.71
C PHE A 116 7.16 -5.62 8.55
N PHE A 117 6.62 -4.59 7.90
CA PHE A 117 5.97 -3.46 8.58
C PHE A 117 4.89 -2.83 7.70
N GLY A 118 3.78 -3.56 7.54
CA GLY A 118 2.59 -3.11 6.83
C GLY A 118 1.58 -2.37 7.72
N ILE A 119 0.41 -2.02 7.16
CA ILE A 119 -0.57 -1.16 7.83
C ILE A 119 -1.09 -1.73 9.15
N LEU A 120 -1.20 -3.06 9.32
CA LEU A 120 -1.63 -3.64 10.61
C LEU A 120 -0.58 -3.45 11.72
N HIS A 121 0.71 -3.46 11.38
CA HIS A 121 1.79 -3.16 12.33
C HIS A 121 1.69 -1.72 12.79
N GLU A 122 1.52 -0.81 11.83
CA GLU A 122 1.34 0.61 12.12
C GLU A 122 0.09 0.87 12.94
N ILE A 123 -1.05 0.22 12.63
CA ILE A 123 -2.26 0.36 13.44
C ILE A 123 -2.02 -0.07 14.89
N ALA A 124 -1.28 -1.16 15.11
CA ALA A 124 -0.94 -1.61 16.47
C ALA A 124 -0.04 -0.58 17.18
N LEU A 125 1.06 -0.15 16.56
CA LEU A 125 2.00 0.83 17.11
C LEU A 125 1.32 2.17 17.37
N ALA A 126 0.65 2.73 16.35
CA ALA A 126 -0.07 3.99 16.43
C ALA A 126 -1.21 3.96 17.46
N SER A 127 -1.84 2.81 17.71
CA SER A 127 -2.85 2.68 18.76
C SER A 127 -2.24 2.85 20.15
N LEU A 128 -1.02 2.35 20.39
CA LEU A 128 -0.28 2.57 21.64
C LEU A 128 0.17 4.03 21.77
N LEU A 129 0.89 4.54 20.77
CA LEU A 129 1.42 5.91 20.77
C LEU A 129 0.29 6.93 20.85
N GLY A 130 -0.81 6.70 20.14
CA GLY A 130 -2.00 7.56 20.13
C GLY A 130 -2.65 7.74 21.49
N LEU A 131 -2.48 6.81 22.44
CA LEU A 131 -2.99 6.97 23.82
C LEU A 131 -2.42 8.23 24.49
N ALA A 132 -1.14 8.55 24.24
CA ALA A 132 -0.49 9.74 24.78
C ALA A 132 -1.12 11.05 24.28
N PHE A 133 -1.76 11.02 23.11
CA PHE A 133 -2.37 12.18 22.46
C PHE A 133 -3.85 12.38 22.80
N LEU A 134 -4.49 11.41 23.47
CA LEU A 134 -5.92 11.51 23.80
C LEU A 134 -6.24 12.70 24.71
N ARG A 135 -5.32 13.10 25.59
CA ARG A 135 -5.51 14.21 26.52
C ARG A 135 -4.93 15.55 26.03
N LEU A 136 -4.04 15.54 25.04
CA LEU A 136 -3.44 16.77 24.51
C LEU A 136 -4.45 17.66 23.77
N PRO A 137 -4.35 19.00 23.82
CA PRO A 137 -5.25 19.89 23.08
C PRO A 137 -5.31 19.55 21.59
N ALA A 138 -6.50 19.61 20.99
CA ALA A 138 -6.70 19.16 19.60
C ALA A 138 -5.80 19.92 18.60
N LEU A 139 -5.61 21.22 18.78
CA LEU A 139 -4.73 22.02 17.94
C LEU A 139 -3.26 21.59 18.06
N LEU A 140 -2.79 21.30 19.27
CA LEU A 140 -1.44 20.78 19.48
C LEU A 140 -1.27 19.41 18.82
N THR A 141 -2.26 18.52 18.93
CA THR A 141 -2.25 17.23 18.23
C THR A 141 -2.21 17.40 16.70
N LEU A 142 -2.89 18.41 16.14
CA LEU A 142 -2.79 18.73 14.70
C LEU A 142 -1.41 19.25 14.31
N VAL A 143 -0.79 20.09 15.13
CA VAL A 143 0.58 20.56 14.89
C VAL A 143 1.54 19.37 14.86
N VAL A 144 1.45 18.46 15.84
CA VAL A 144 2.28 17.24 15.85
C VAL A 144 1.96 16.35 14.66
N ALA A 145 0.70 16.22 14.24
CA ALA A 145 0.34 15.50 13.03
C ALA A 145 1.03 16.09 11.78
N GLY A 146 1.04 17.42 11.64
CA GLY A 146 1.76 18.12 10.57
C GLY A 146 3.27 17.88 10.61
N LEU A 147 3.89 17.91 11.79
CA LEU A 147 5.31 17.59 11.97
C LEU A 147 5.64 16.14 11.59
N VAL A 148 4.81 15.18 12.00
CA VAL A 148 4.97 13.77 11.63
C VAL A 148 4.83 13.57 10.11
N ILE A 149 3.87 14.25 9.48
CA ILE A 149 3.68 14.14 8.02
C ILE A 149 4.85 14.73 7.25
N THR A 150 5.42 15.83 7.75
CA THR A 150 6.51 16.56 7.07
C THR A 150 7.90 16.05 7.41
N ALA A 151 8.08 15.28 8.49
CA ALA A 151 9.37 14.75 8.92
C ALA A 151 10.15 14.02 7.80
N PRO A 152 9.56 13.13 6.97
CA PRO A 152 10.29 12.47 5.89
C PRO A 152 10.83 13.39 4.79
N VAL A 153 10.36 14.64 4.71
CA VAL A 153 10.87 15.62 3.73
C VAL A 153 12.26 16.12 4.13
N TYR A 154 12.53 16.21 5.43
CA TYR A 154 13.74 16.86 5.96
C TYR A 154 14.67 15.90 6.71
N LEU A 155 14.16 14.77 7.20
CA LEU A 155 14.86 13.90 8.15
C LEU A 155 15.19 12.52 7.58
N ARG A 156 15.17 12.35 6.25
CA ARG A 156 15.62 11.12 5.60
C ARG A 156 17.14 11.04 5.61
N LEU A 157 17.69 10.04 6.29
CA LEU A 157 19.12 9.90 6.53
C LEU A 157 19.54 8.42 6.41
N GLU A 158 20.76 8.18 5.92
CA GLU A 158 21.34 6.84 5.80
C GLU A 158 21.46 6.11 7.15
N ALA A 159 21.51 6.85 8.27
CA ALA A 159 21.46 6.28 9.61
C ALA A 159 20.20 5.44 9.87
N PHE A 160 19.10 5.69 9.14
CA PHE A 160 17.86 4.93 9.22
C PHE A 160 17.76 3.79 8.20
N ASP A 161 18.77 3.58 7.36
CA ASP A 161 18.78 2.49 6.35
C ASP A 161 19.01 1.11 6.99
N HIS A 162 19.33 1.04 8.28
CA HIS A 162 19.48 -0.22 9.00
C HIS A 162 18.12 -0.93 9.21
N PRO A 163 18.00 -2.26 8.98
CA PRO A 163 16.73 -2.98 9.02
C PRO A 163 15.90 -2.82 10.30
N TRP A 164 16.58 -2.68 11.44
CA TRP A 164 15.94 -2.47 12.74
C TRP A 164 15.24 -1.11 12.90
N LEU A 165 15.52 -0.17 11.98
CA LEU A 165 14.99 1.19 11.97
C LEU A 165 14.02 1.45 10.83
N TRP A 166 13.81 0.49 9.92
CA TRP A 166 12.90 0.67 8.79
C TRP A 166 11.48 1.02 9.22
N TRP A 167 10.99 0.49 10.33
CA TRP A 167 9.67 0.83 10.85
C TRP A 167 9.50 2.33 11.18
N VAL A 168 10.59 3.09 11.33
CA VAL A 168 10.54 4.54 11.56
C VAL A 168 10.07 5.27 10.30
N GLY A 169 10.53 4.89 9.10
CA GLY A 169 10.12 5.55 7.85
C GLY A 169 10.95 6.76 7.44
N LEU A 170 12.13 6.93 8.05
CA LEU A 170 13.10 7.99 7.76
C LEU A 170 14.36 7.47 7.03
N SER A 171 14.28 6.26 6.47
CA SER A 171 15.30 5.66 5.61
C SER A 171 15.54 6.56 4.38
N ALA A 172 16.81 6.77 4.00
CA ALA A 172 17.16 7.41 2.74
C ALA A 172 16.73 6.54 1.56
N ASN A 173 16.95 5.22 1.69
CA ASN A 173 16.51 4.21 0.73
C ASN A 173 15.36 3.39 1.34
N ASN A 174 14.18 3.47 0.75
CA ASN A 174 13.04 2.70 1.27
C ASN A 174 13.23 1.20 0.98
N PRO A 175 13.06 0.33 1.99
CA PRO A 175 13.08 -1.11 1.77
C PRO A 175 11.91 -1.56 0.90
N ARG A 176 12.14 -2.63 0.13
CA ARG A 176 11.10 -3.28 -0.67
C ARG A 176 10.21 -4.15 0.23
N SER A 177 8.90 -3.96 0.12
CA SER A 177 7.88 -4.81 0.74
C SER A 177 6.54 -4.57 0.04
N ASN A 178 5.70 -5.60 -0.04
CA ASN A 178 4.38 -5.54 -0.67
C ASN A 178 3.41 -4.62 0.07
N ASP A 179 3.64 -4.39 1.37
CA ASP A 179 2.95 -3.39 2.17
C ASP A 179 3.94 -2.76 3.16
N TYR A 180 4.29 -1.49 2.93
CA TYR A 180 5.22 -0.75 3.78
C TYR A 180 4.60 0.57 4.24
N VAL A 181 4.20 0.57 5.52
CA VAL A 181 3.52 1.70 6.17
C VAL A 181 4.26 2.01 7.47
N PRO A 182 5.43 2.66 7.42
CA PRO A 182 6.21 2.99 8.62
C PRO A 182 5.56 4.07 9.48
N LEU A 183 6.15 4.39 10.64
CA LEU A 183 5.62 5.42 11.54
C LEU A 183 5.49 6.79 10.87
N PHE A 184 6.52 7.26 10.18
CA PHE A 184 6.52 8.51 9.43
C PHE A 184 6.27 8.25 7.93
N PRO A 185 5.30 8.92 7.28
CA PRO A 185 4.41 9.98 7.77
C PRO A 185 3.09 9.50 8.38
N TRP A 186 2.85 8.19 8.39
CA TRP A 186 1.53 7.58 8.49
C TRP A 186 0.84 7.77 9.85
N PHE A 187 1.61 7.81 10.94
CA PHE A 187 1.09 8.13 12.27
C PHE A 187 0.40 9.51 12.31
N GLY A 188 0.81 10.44 11.45
CA GLY A 188 0.19 11.75 11.35
C GLY A 188 -1.29 11.69 10.95
N ALA A 189 -1.69 10.73 10.11
CA ALA A 189 -3.10 10.50 9.77
C ALA A 189 -3.90 10.05 11.01
N VAL A 190 -3.32 9.19 11.85
CA VAL A 190 -3.93 8.76 13.12
C VAL A 190 -4.11 9.95 14.07
N LEU A 191 -3.07 10.77 14.23
CA LEU A 191 -3.13 11.98 15.05
C LEU A 191 -4.17 12.97 14.55
N ALA A 192 -4.25 13.18 13.23
CA ALA A 192 -5.30 14.00 12.61
C ALA A 192 -6.70 13.43 12.92
N GLY A 193 -6.89 12.11 12.85
CA GLY A 193 -8.12 11.43 13.25
C GLY A 193 -8.51 11.69 14.70
N ILE A 194 -7.56 11.59 15.63
CA ILE A 194 -7.78 11.92 17.05
C ILE A 194 -8.21 13.38 17.19
N ALA A 195 -7.44 14.31 16.62
CA ALA A 195 -7.67 15.73 16.78
C ALA A 195 -8.99 16.21 16.18
N MET A 196 -9.32 15.76 14.96
CA MET A 196 -10.58 16.10 14.31
C MET A 196 -11.79 15.56 15.07
N THR A 197 -11.67 14.37 15.66
CA THR A 197 -12.74 13.80 16.50
C THR A 197 -12.91 14.58 17.80
N LYS A 198 -11.81 15.08 18.39
CA LYS A 198 -11.86 15.97 19.56
C LYS A 198 -12.62 17.26 19.26
N LEU A 199 -12.30 17.91 18.14
CA LEU A 199 -12.97 19.13 17.69
C LEU A 199 -14.46 18.86 17.43
N ALA A 200 -14.79 17.77 16.74
CA ALA A 200 -16.16 17.36 16.47
C ALA A 200 -16.96 17.01 17.73
N ALA A 201 -16.30 16.50 18.77
CA ALA A 201 -16.92 16.23 20.07
C ALA A 201 -17.26 17.53 20.81
N GLY A 202 -16.38 18.54 20.75
CA GLY A 202 -16.58 19.84 21.38
C GLY A 202 -17.64 20.70 20.71
N SER A 203 -17.86 20.52 19.39
CA SER A 203 -18.82 21.30 18.60
C SER A 203 -20.22 20.65 18.45
N GLY A 204 -20.44 19.47 19.06
CA GLY A 204 -21.71 18.74 18.97
C GLY A 204 -21.94 18.01 17.64
N VAL A 205 -21.01 18.08 16.68
CA VAL A 205 -21.10 17.39 15.38
C VAL A 205 -21.24 15.88 15.56
N LEU A 206 -20.55 15.28 16.52
CA LEU A 206 -20.67 13.84 16.79
C LEU A 206 -22.10 13.43 17.21
N ALA A 207 -22.79 14.28 17.97
CA ALA A 207 -24.17 14.02 18.37
C ALA A 207 -25.10 14.03 17.15
N ARG A 208 -24.96 15.02 16.27
CA ARG A 208 -25.70 15.09 14.99
C ARG A 208 -25.44 13.88 14.10
N LEU A 209 -24.18 13.45 13.99
CA LEU A 209 -23.84 12.24 13.23
C LEU A 209 -24.43 10.95 13.84
N ALA A 210 -24.61 10.91 15.16
CA ALA A 210 -25.23 9.77 15.84
C ALA A 210 -26.75 9.69 15.63
N GLU A 211 -27.39 10.80 15.23
CA GLU A 211 -28.82 10.87 14.91
C GLU A 211 -29.12 10.49 13.45
N LEU A 212 -28.10 10.40 12.59
CA LEU A 212 -28.27 9.97 11.21
C LEU A 212 -28.76 8.52 11.16
N ALA A 213 -29.91 8.33 10.52
CA ALA A 213 -30.48 7.03 10.21
C ALA A 213 -30.37 6.78 8.69
N PRO A 214 -29.22 6.30 8.20
CA PRO A 214 -29.04 6.02 6.77
C PRO A 214 -30.00 4.92 6.30
N GLY A 215 -30.44 5.01 5.04
CA GLY A 215 -31.37 4.05 4.45
C GLY A 215 -30.81 2.63 4.33
N ARG A 216 -31.67 1.67 3.98
CA ARG A 216 -31.32 0.23 3.90
C ARG A 216 -30.16 -0.08 2.95
N TRP A 217 -29.91 0.78 1.96
CA TRP A 217 -28.77 0.66 1.02
C TRP A 217 -27.41 0.70 1.73
N ALA A 218 -27.32 1.31 2.92
CA ALA A 218 -26.09 1.39 3.68
C ALA A 218 -25.78 0.12 4.48
N ASN A 219 -26.74 -0.81 4.61
CA ASN A 219 -26.57 -2.00 5.44
C ASN A 219 -25.35 -2.87 5.07
N PRO A 220 -25.03 -3.12 3.78
CA PRO A 220 -23.82 -3.84 3.42
C PRO A 220 -22.55 -3.12 3.87
N LEU A 221 -22.47 -1.79 3.66
CA LEU A 221 -21.32 -0.98 4.09
C LEU A 221 -21.16 -0.99 5.61
N VAL A 222 -22.27 -0.89 6.34
CA VAL A 222 -22.29 -0.98 7.80
C VAL A 222 -21.84 -2.36 8.28
N PHE A 223 -22.25 -3.44 7.60
CA PHE A 223 -21.83 -4.81 7.92
C PHE A 223 -20.32 -4.99 7.72
N ILE A 224 -19.79 -4.58 6.57
CA ILE A 224 -18.35 -4.60 6.26
C ILE A 224 -17.59 -3.78 7.30
N GLY A 225 -18.04 -2.55 7.60
CA GLY A 225 -17.41 -1.68 8.59
C GLY A 225 -17.42 -2.25 10.03
N ARG A 226 -18.47 -2.99 10.40
CA ARG A 226 -18.58 -3.72 11.69
C ARG A 226 -17.59 -4.88 11.79
N HIS A 227 -17.37 -5.59 10.68
CA HIS A 227 -16.48 -6.74 10.58
C HIS A 227 -15.16 -6.39 9.88
N SER A 228 -14.70 -5.15 10.03
CA SER A 228 -13.57 -4.57 9.29
C SER A 228 -12.30 -5.43 9.31
N LEU A 229 -11.87 -5.94 10.47
CA LEU A 229 -10.68 -6.79 10.55
C LEU A 229 -10.86 -8.12 9.81
N ALA A 230 -12.03 -8.73 9.88
CA ALA A 230 -12.30 -9.99 9.17
C ALA A 230 -12.31 -9.77 7.66
N PHE A 231 -12.99 -8.73 7.18
CA PHE A 231 -12.97 -8.36 5.77
C PHE A 231 -11.54 -8.05 5.31
N TYR A 232 -10.80 -7.27 6.09
CA TYR A 232 -9.39 -6.94 5.83
C TYR A 232 -8.54 -8.20 5.67
N LEU A 233 -8.72 -9.24 6.50
CA LEU A 233 -7.90 -10.45 6.39
C LEU A 233 -8.35 -11.38 5.26
N ILE A 234 -9.65 -11.42 4.95
CA ILE A 234 -10.22 -12.35 3.97
C ILE A 234 -10.10 -11.84 2.54
N HIS A 235 -10.09 -10.51 2.31
CA HIS A 235 -10.15 -9.98 0.95
C HIS A 235 -8.99 -10.48 0.07
N GLN A 236 -7.73 -10.41 0.54
CA GLN A 236 -6.58 -10.77 -0.30
C GLN A 236 -6.52 -12.27 -0.64
N PRO A 237 -6.65 -13.22 0.31
CA PRO A 237 -6.73 -14.64 -0.03
C PRO A 237 -7.91 -14.96 -0.96
N LEU A 238 -9.05 -14.29 -0.78
CA LEU A 238 -10.22 -14.48 -1.63
C LEU A 238 -9.96 -13.96 -3.06
N LEU A 239 -9.42 -12.74 -3.21
CA LEU A 239 -9.13 -12.14 -4.51
C LEU A 239 -8.06 -12.95 -5.25
N ILE A 240 -6.97 -13.33 -4.59
CA ILE A 240 -5.94 -14.23 -5.17
C ILE A 240 -6.56 -15.56 -5.57
N GLY A 241 -7.38 -16.18 -4.71
CA GLY A 241 -8.02 -17.46 -5.02
C GLY A 241 -8.95 -17.37 -6.23
N CYS A 242 -9.75 -16.30 -6.32
CA CYS A 242 -10.58 -16.03 -7.48
C CYS A 242 -9.74 -15.78 -8.74
N MET A 243 -8.64 -15.04 -8.64
CA MET A 243 -7.78 -14.75 -9.78
C MET A 243 -7.02 -15.97 -10.26
N TRP A 244 -6.57 -16.82 -9.35
CA TRP A 244 -5.96 -18.10 -9.66
C TRP A 244 -6.93 -19.03 -10.40
N LEU A 245 -8.20 -19.12 -9.95
CA LEU A 245 -9.23 -19.91 -10.63
C LEU A 245 -9.51 -19.36 -12.03
N PHE A 246 -9.61 -18.04 -12.16
CA PHE A 246 -9.79 -17.38 -13.44
C PHE A 246 -8.61 -17.66 -14.38
N SER A 247 -7.37 -17.64 -13.88
CA SER A 247 -6.18 -17.90 -14.69
C SER A 247 -6.04 -19.34 -15.18
N GLN A 248 -6.73 -20.29 -14.55
CA GLN A 248 -6.81 -21.66 -15.08
C GLN A 248 -7.69 -21.74 -16.34
N ILE A 249 -8.68 -20.84 -16.48
CA ILE A 249 -9.66 -20.85 -17.58
C ILE A 249 -9.24 -19.87 -18.69
N MET A 250 -8.70 -18.71 -18.31
CA MET A 250 -8.27 -17.66 -19.22
C MET A 250 -6.83 -17.25 -18.88
N PRO A 251 -5.81 -18.06 -19.22
CA PRO A 251 -4.43 -17.74 -18.87
C PRO A 251 -4.02 -16.37 -19.42
N ALA A 252 -3.27 -15.61 -18.64
CA ALA A 252 -2.70 -14.35 -19.08
C ALA A 252 -1.83 -14.58 -20.33
N GLN A 253 -1.82 -13.61 -21.24
CA GLN A 253 -0.94 -13.65 -22.40
C GLN A 253 0.49 -13.51 -21.89
N VAL A 254 1.22 -14.63 -21.81
CA VAL A 254 2.65 -14.60 -21.49
C VAL A 254 3.36 -14.03 -22.71
N GLU A 255 3.69 -12.74 -22.69
CA GLU A 255 4.60 -12.17 -23.67
C GLU A 255 5.92 -12.95 -23.58
N THR A 256 6.36 -13.51 -24.70
CA THR A 256 7.59 -14.31 -24.71
C THR A 256 8.79 -13.43 -24.31
N PRO A 257 9.88 -13.99 -23.75
CA PRO A 257 11.08 -13.21 -23.40
C PRO A 257 11.56 -12.31 -24.56
N GLN A 258 11.39 -12.75 -25.80
CA GLN A 258 11.69 -11.99 -27.00
C GLN A 258 10.86 -10.71 -27.12
N VAL A 259 9.53 -10.80 -26.97
CA VAL A 259 8.62 -9.65 -27.06
C VAL A 259 8.93 -8.64 -25.95
N ASN A 260 9.13 -9.14 -24.72
CA ASN A 260 9.50 -8.31 -23.57
C ASN A 260 10.86 -7.60 -23.78
N PHE A 261 11.86 -8.31 -24.32
CA PHE A 261 13.17 -7.75 -24.62
C PHE A 261 13.05 -6.62 -25.64
N LEU A 262 12.36 -6.85 -26.77
CA LEU A 262 12.18 -5.84 -27.82
C LEU A 262 11.49 -4.59 -27.28
N LYS A 263 10.38 -4.76 -26.55
CA LYS A 263 9.64 -3.66 -25.92
C LYS A 263 10.53 -2.82 -25.00
N THR A 264 11.29 -3.47 -24.12
CA THR A 264 12.15 -2.79 -23.13
C THR A 264 13.37 -2.14 -23.79
N CYS A 265 14.00 -2.83 -24.74
CA CYS A 265 15.13 -2.31 -25.50
C CYS A 265 14.73 -1.05 -26.28
N GLN A 266 13.59 -1.07 -26.97
CA GLN A 266 13.14 0.05 -27.78
C GLN A 266 12.83 1.29 -26.92
N LEU A 267 12.09 1.11 -25.81
CA LEU A 267 11.81 2.19 -24.86
C LEU A 267 13.07 2.84 -24.28
N SER A 268 14.15 2.07 -24.11
CA SER A 268 15.44 2.58 -23.63
C SER A 268 16.20 3.31 -24.74
N CYS A 269 16.29 2.69 -25.92
CA CYS A 269 17.01 3.23 -27.07
C CYS A 269 16.43 4.57 -27.55
N GLU A 270 15.10 4.69 -27.62
CA GLU A 270 14.39 5.87 -28.13
C GLU A 270 14.56 7.11 -27.24
N GLN A 271 15.16 6.96 -26.05
CA GLN A 271 15.60 8.11 -25.25
C GLN A 271 16.78 8.86 -25.86
N SER A 272 17.48 8.23 -26.81
CA SER A 272 18.74 8.73 -27.38
C SER A 272 18.80 8.73 -28.91
N ARG A 273 18.00 7.88 -29.57
CA ARG A 273 17.97 7.69 -31.04
C ARG A 273 16.53 7.64 -31.54
N ASP A 274 16.34 7.71 -32.85
CA ASP A 274 15.01 7.62 -33.47
C ASP A 274 14.45 6.18 -33.50
N THR A 275 13.14 6.07 -33.74
CA THR A 275 12.40 4.80 -33.77
C THR A 275 12.91 3.83 -34.85
N GLU A 276 13.37 4.32 -36.00
CA GLU A 276 13.82 3.49 -37.12
C GLU A 276 15.15 2.80 -36.77
N PHE A 277 16.09 3.57 -36.22
CA PHE A 277 17.32 3.05 -35.63
C PHE A 277 17.02 2.06 -34.51
N CYS A 278 16.18 2.43 -33.54
CA CYS A 278 15.94 1.60 -32.37
C CYS A 278 15.25 0.27 -32.70
N THR A 279 14.34 0.25 -33.67
CA THR A 279 13.70 -0.98 -34.14
C THR A 279 14.75 -1.95 -34.72
N SER A 280 15.63 -1.46 -35.61
CA SER A 280 16.68 -2.30 -36.22
C SER A 280 17.76 -2.73 -35.22
N TYR A 281 18.17 -1.82 -34.32
CA TYR A 281 19.14 -2.10 -33.26
C TYR A 281 18.64 -3.17 -32.28
N CYS A 282 17.40 -3.07 -31.81
CA CYS A 282 16.86 -4.01 -30.84
C CYS A 282 16.65 -5.42 -31.44
N VAL A 283 16.30 -5.52 -32.72
CA VAL A 283 16.28 -6.81 -33.43
C VAL A 283 17.69 -7.40 -33.51
N CYS A 284 18.72 -6.60 -33.86
CA CYS A 284 20.10 -7.08 -33.87
C CYS A 284 20.55 -7.62 -32.50
N MET A 285 20.24 -6.89 -31.43
CA MET A 285 20.59 -7.29 -30.07
C MET A 285 19.89 -8.60 -29.68
N LEU A 286 18.59 -8.73 -29.97
CA LEU A 286 17.84 -9.95 -29.68
C LEU A 286 18.42 -11.14 -30.43
N ASP A 287 18.59 -11.01 -31.75
CA ASP A 287 19.11 -12.08 -32.62
C ASP A 287 20.47 -12.59 -32.12
N THR A 288 21.34 -11.68 -31.64
CA THR A 288 22.67 -12.05 -31.17
C THR A 288 22.60 -12.75 -29.80
N LEU A 289 21.80 -12.24 -28.87
CA LEU A 289 21.59 -12.85 -27.56
C LEU A 289 20.94 -14.24 -27.66
N GLU A 290 20.01 -14.43 -28.60
CA GLU A 290 19.42 -15.74 -28.89
C GLU A 290 20.41 -16.68 -29.58
N GLY A 291 21.15 -16.18 -30.58
CA GLY A 291 22.17 -16.94 -31.28
C GLY A 291 23.28 -17.48 -30.37
N GLU A 292 23.59 -16.76 -29.29
CA GLU A 292 24.55 -17.17 -28.27
C GLU A 292 23.93 -17.94 -27.09
N ALA A 293 22.61 -18.12 -27.06
CA ALA A 293 21.86 -18.69 -25.94
C ALA A 293 22.12 -17.98 -24.58
N THR A 294 22.31 -16.65 -24.62
CA THR A 294 22.62 -15.82 -23.44
C THR A 294 21.48 -14.93 -22.98
N LEU A 295 20.31 -14.98 -23.65
CA LEU A 295 19.12 -14.21 -23.27
C LEU A 295 18.69 -14.48 -21.81
N ASP A 296 18.78 -15.72 -21.34
CA ASP A 296 18.47 -16.06 -19.95
C ASP A 296 19.44 -15.43 -18.94
N ARG A 297 20.72 -15.24 -19.32
CA ARG A 297 21.69 -14.55 -18.44
C ARG A 297 21.33 -13.09 -18.26
N LEU A 298 20.79 -12.45 -19.30
CA LEU A 298 20.27 -11.09 -19.21
C LEU A 298 19.09 -11.02 -18.23
N TYR A 299 18.11 -11.92 -18.37
CA TYR A 299 16.91 -11.94 -17.50
C TYR A 299 17.20 -12.30 -16.05
N ASN A 300 18.21 -13.15 -15.81
CA ASN A 300 18.68 -13.47 -14.46
C ASN A 300 19.52 -12.34 -13.83
N ASN A 301 19.67 -11.21 -14.52
CA ASN A 301 20.41 -10.04 -14.07
C ASN A 301 21.85 -10.40 -13.63
N ASP A 302 22.56 -11.17 -14.47
CA ASP A 302 23.98 -11.46 -14.24
C ASP A 302 24.77 -10.14 -14.12
N GLN A 303 25.52 -9.97 -13.03
CA GLN A 303 26.28 -8.75 -12.72
C GLN A 303 27.79 -8.94 -12.85
N THR A 304 28.25 -10.08 -13.38
CA THR A 304 29.67 -10.36 -13.60
C THR A 304 30.31 -9.31 -14.53
N ALA A 305 31.57 -8.97 -14.25
CA ALA A 305 32.30 -7.98 -15.05
C ALA A 305 32.41 -8.42 -16.51
N GLU A 306 32.68 -9.70 -16.74
CA GLU A 306 32.75 -10.34 -18.07
C GLU A 306 31.44 -10.15 -18.84
N TRP A 307 30.29 -10.41 -18.21
CA TRP A 307 28.99 -10.25 -18.85
C TRP A 307 28.66 -8.80 -19.19
N LYS A 308 29.01 -7.85 -18.32
CA LYS A 308 28.83 -6.41 -18.59
C LYS A 308 29.68 -5.95 -19.78
N THR A 309 30.92 -6.41 -19.87
CA THR A 309 31.79 -6.13 -21.02
C THR A 309 31.19 -6.73 -22.29
N HIS A 310 30.76 -7.99 -22.24
CA HIS A 310 30.14 -8.66 -23.39
C HIS A 310 28.89 -7.93 -23.90
N LEU A 311 27.98 -7.53 -23.00
CA LEU A 311 26.81 -6.73 -23.36
C LEU A 311 27.17 -5.39 -24.01
N SER A 312 28.23 -4.73 -23.52
CA SER A 312 28.73 -3.48 -24.12
C SER A 312 29.28 -3.70 -25.52
N ASP A 313 29.99 -4.81 -25.75
CA ASP A 313 30.55 -5.16 -27.06
C ASP A 313 29.45 -5.48 -28.07
N LEU A 314 28.42 -6.24 -27.65
CA LEU A 314 27.22 -6.49 -28.45
C LEU A 314 26.50 -5.19 -28.82
N ALA A 315 26.32 -4.28 -27.87
CA ALA A 315 25.71 -2.97 -28.11
C ALA A 315 26.51 -2.14 -29.14
N GLY A 316 27.85 -2.15 -29.04
CA GLY A 316 28.72 -1.48 -30.01
C GLY A 316 28.61 -2.09 -31.42
N MET A 317 28.60 -3.42 -31.51
CA MET A 317 28.45 -4.14 -32.78
C MET A 317 27.11 -3.85 -33.45
N CYS A 318 26.01 -3.94 -32.70
CA CYS A 318 24.67 -3.68 -33.23
C CYS A 318 24.46 -2.21 -33.60
N THR A 319 25.10 -1.27 -32.91
CA THR A 319 25.12 0.14 -33.29
C THR A 319 25.75 0.33 -34.67
N ALA A 320 26.96 -0.19 -34.86
CA ALA A 320 27.68 -0.07 -36.13
C ALA A 320 26.93 -0.75 -37.29
N LYS A 321 26.33 -1.93 -37.05
CA LYS A 321 25.54 -2.67 -38.04
C LYS A 321 24.28 -1.90 -38.46
N THR A 322 23.56 -1.34 -37.49
CA THR A 322 22.35 -0.55 -37.77
C THR A 322 22.69 0.76 -38.48
N ASP A 323 23.71 1.49 -38.03
CA ASP A 323 24.14 2.74 -38.68
C ASP A 323 24.52 2.49 -40.16
N SER A 324 25.30 1.44 -40.43
CA SER A 324 25.68 1.06 -41.80
C SER A 324 24.47 0.73 -42.67
N LYS A 325 23.53 -0.06 -42.13
CA LYS A 325 22.30 -0.45 -42.85
C LYS A 325 21.44 0.77 -43.21
N LEU A 326 21.22 1.69 -42.26
CA LEU A 326 20.41 2.88 -42.51
C LEU A 326 21.08 3.85 -43.47
N MET A 327 22.42 3.96 -43.43
CA MET A 327 23.16 4.75 -44.42
C MET A 327 23.03 4.18 -45.84
N GLU A 328 22.99 2.86 -46.02
CA GLU A 328 22.79 2.23 -47.33
C GLU A 328 21.34 2.38 -47.84
N GLU A 329 20.35 2.34 -46.95
CA GLU A 329 18.93 2.48 -47.28
C GLU A 329 18.52 3.94 -47.56
N GLY A 330 19.16 4.92 -46.91
CA GLY A 330 18.93 6.36 -47.12
C GLY A 330 19.61 6.98 -48.35
N VAL A 331 20.38 6.20 -49.13
CA VAL A 331 21.07 6.63 -50.36
C VAL A 331 20.25 6.37 -51.64
N LYS A 332 18.98 5.95 -51.51
CA LYS A 332 18.06 5.75 -52.64
C LYS A 332 17.12 6.92 -52.91
#